data_AF-A0AAW2SUS9-F1
#
_entry.id   AF-A0AAW2SUS9-F1
#
_cell.length_a   1.000
_cell.length_b   1.000
_cell.length_c   1.000
_cell.angle_alpha   90.00
_cell.angle_beta   90.00
_cell.angle_gamma   90.00
#
_symmetry.space_group_name_H-M   'P 1'
#
loop_
_entity.id
_entity.type
_entity.pdbx_description
1 polymer ?
#
loop_
_entity_poly.entity_id
_entity_poly.type
_entity_poly.pdbx_seq_one_letter_code
_entity_poly.pdbx_strand_id
1 'polypeptide(L)'
;MVAVARIMNATLVIPQLDKSSFWQDTSTFSDIFDEVHFIESLQQDVRIVKELPKELESLPRARKHFTSWAGLSYYEEMTELWKDYQVIHVAKSDARLANNYLPLDIQRLRCRALYHALRFSPSIESLGKKLMERLRSRAKRYIALHLRYEKDMLSFTGCTYGLSNAESEELRVMREKTSHWKIKNINSTEQRISGLCPLTPMEVGIFLQALGFPRSTLIYIAAGEIYGGERHLLELKSRFPNIVFKEMLATQEELRTFSNHASQTAALDYIISVESDVFIPSHSGNMARAVEGHRRFLGHRKTITPDRKGLVELFDKLEARLLEVSSFYSLVNQLHKNRFGAPRKRGAAPLGIKGRARSRLEESFYQNPYPECICKSETGMR
;
A
#
# COMPACT_ATOMS: atom_id res chain seq x y z
N MET A 1 9.16 11.14 7.57
CA MET A 1 9.90 11.93 8.58
C MET A 1 11.23 12.48 8.08
N VAL A 2 11.98 11.80 7.20
CA VAL A 2 13.22 12.36 6.58
C VAL A 2 13.05 13.80 6.09
N ALA A 3 12.06 14.06 5.24
CA ALA A 3 11.78 15.41 4.75
C ALA A 3 11.41 16.43 5.85
N VAL A 4 10.69 15.99 6.88
CA VAL A 4 10.35 16.86 8.02
C VAL A 4 11.60 17.20 8.84
N ALA A 5 12.49 16.23 9.06
CA ALA A 5 13.78 16.48 9.72
C ALA A 5 14.63 17.48 8.90
N ARG A 6 14.63 17.38 7.57
CA ARG A 6 15.29 18.35 6.69
C ARG A 6 14.71 19.77 6.83
N ILE A 7 13.39 19.90 6.86
CA ILE A 7 12.71 21.20 6.98
C ILE A 7 13.01 21.82 8.34
N MET A 8 12.95 21.03 9.41
CA MET A 8 13.16 21.51 10.78
C MET A 8 14.63 21.61 11.19
N ASN A 9 15.57 21.36 10.26
CA ASN A 9 17.01 21.26 10.51
C ASN A 9 17.37 20.33 11.69
N ALA A 10 16.74 19.16 11.74
CA ALA A 10 16.84 18.22 12.83
C ALA A 10 17.69 16.99 12.47
N THR A 11 18.30 16.39 13.50
CA THR A 11 18.83 15.02 13.40
C THR A 11 17.68 14.02 13.53
N LEU A 12 17.60 13.07 12.60
CA LEU A 12 16.60 11.99 12.65
C LEU A 12 17.18 10.80 13.42
N VAL A 13 16.50 10.37 14.48
CA VAL A 13 16.73 9.05 15.06
C VAL A 13 15.98 8.00 14.24
N ILE A 14 16.56 6.83 14.01
CA ILE A 14 15.89 5.73 13.29
C ILE A 14 14.47 5.51 13.87
N PRO A 15 13.42 5.48 13.03
CA PRO A 15 12.05 5.39 13.52
C PRO A 15 11.78 4.09 14.27
N GLN A 16 11.04 4.20 15.37
CA GLN A 16 10.46 3.06 16.05
C GLN A 16 9.17 2.64 15.34
N LEU A 17 9.07 1.35 15.02
CA LEU A 17 7.86 0.78 14.44
C LEU A 17 6.83 0.50 15.54
N ASP A 18 5.55 0.63 15.19
CA ASP A 18 4.45 0.34 16.10
C ASP A 18 4.27 -1.17 16.25
N LYS A 19 4.41 -1.66 17.49
CA LYS A 19 4.32 -3.08 17.85
C LYS A 19 3.01 -3.46 18.54
N SER A 20 2.14 -2.49 18.85
CA SER A 20 1.04 -2.69 19.81
C SER A 20 -0.35 -2.34 19.29
N SER A 21 -0.49 -1.63 18.17
CA SER A 21 -1.82 -1.20 17.71
C SER A 21 -2.68 -2.30 17.07
N PHE A 22 -2.11 -3.14 16.20
CA PHE A 22 -2.91 -4.13 15.47
C PHE A 22 -2.13 -5.38 15.08
N TRP A 23 -1.03 -5.21 14.34
CA TRP A 23 -0.13 -6.29 14.01
C TRP A 23 0.80 -6.49 15.20
N GLN A 24 0.66 -7.61 15.92
CA GLN A 24 1.52 -7.99 17.05
C GLN A 24 2.90 -8.41 16.54
N ASP A 25 3.55 -7.54 15.76
CA ASP A 25 4.84 -7.75 15.14
C ASP A 25 5.93 -7.06 15.97
N THR A 26 6.98 -7.80 16.30
CA THR A 26 8.09 -7.31 17.13
C THR A 26 9.25 -6.75 16.31
N SER A 27 9.15 -6.77 14.97
CA SER A 27 10.20 -6.29 14.06
C SER A 27 10.61 -4.85 14.38
N THR A 28 11.90 -4.61 14.30
CA THR A 28 12.54 -3.29 14.35
C THR A 28 12.76 -2.77 12.93
N PHE A 29 13.28 -1.54 12.82
CA PHE A 29 13.59 -0.97 11.51
C PHE A 29 14.61 -1.80 10.75
N SER A 30 15.68 -2.27 11.42
CA SER A 30 16.77 -3.05 10.81
C SER A 30 16.37 -4.49 10.44
N ASP A 31 15.33 -5.04 11.08
CA ASP A 31 14.78 -6.34 10.70
C ASP A 31 14.12 -6.29 9.31
N ILE A 32 13.53 -5.13 8.96
CA ILE A 32 12.77 -4.95 7.72
C ILE A 32 13.61 -4.24 6.65
N PHE A 33 14.41 -3.25 7.02
CA PHE A 33 15.12 -2.36 6.11
C PHE A 33 16.62 -2.41 6.34
N ASP A 34 17.39 -2.16 5.28
CA ASP A 34 18.83 -1.99 5.37
C ASP A 34 19.15 -0.65 6.04
N GLU A 35 19.33 -0.68 7.36
CA GLU A 35 19.59 0.50 8.19
C GLU A 35 20.88 1.24 7.77
N VAL A 36 21.93 0.50 7.44
CA VAL A 36 23.23 1.08 7.06
C VAL A 36 23.08 1.83 5.74
N HIS A 37 22.51 1.17 4.73
CA HIS A 37 22.23 1.80 3.43
C HIS A 37 21.30 3.01 3.57
N PHE A 38 20.30 2.95 4.45
CA PHE A 38 19.37 4.05 4.70
C PHE A 38 20.09 5.30 5.24
N ILE A 39 21.00 5.13 6.21
CA ILE A 39 21.79 6.22 6.80
C ILE A 39 22.77 6.79 5.76
N GLU A 40 23.54 5.93 5.08
CA GLU A 40 24.56 6.34 4.12
C GLU A 40 23.96 7.04 2.89
N SER A 41 22.80 6.56 2.40
CA SER A 41 22.10 7.14 1.25
C SER A 41 21.56 8.55 1.49
N LEU A 42 21.39 8.96 2.75
CA LEU A 42 20.77 10.23 3.14
C LEU A 42 21.70 11.16 3.91
N GLN A 43 22.97 10.75 4.13
CA GLN A 43 23.93 11.47 4.98
C GLN A 43 24.20 12.92 4.54
N GLN A 44 24.06 13.21 3.24
CA GLN A 44 24.27 14.56 2.68
C GLN A 44 23.04 15.46 2.82
N ASP A 45 21.90 14.91 3.24
CA ASP A 45 20.63 15.65 3.31
C ASP A 45 20.14 15.82 4.72
N VAL A 46 20.21 14.76 5.52
CA VAL A 46 19.74 14.73 6.90
C VAL A 46 20.71 13.89 7.70
N ARG A 47 21.16 14.41 8.84
CA ARG A 47 21.92 13.60 9.79
C ARG A 47 20.97 12.55 10.40
N ILE A 48 21.33 11.28 10.25
CA ILE A 48 20.56 10.15 10.82
C ILE A 48 21.43 9.42 11.83
N VAL A 49 20.88 9.13 13.00
CA VAL A 49 21.53 8.35 14.07
C VAL A 49 20.68 7.13 14.39
N LYS A 50 21.33 6.02 14.77
CA LYS A 50 20.65 4.75 15.09
C LYS A 50 19.78 4.87 16.33
N GLU A 51 20.35 5.44 17.39
CA GLU A 51 19.72 5.59 18.69
C GLU A 51 19.83 7.04 19.17
N LEU A 52 19.00 7.39 20.15
CA LEU A 52 19.11 8.66 20.84
C LEU A 52 20.44 8.66 21.63
N PRO A 53 21.31 9.68 21.48
CA PRO A 53 22.52 9.79 22.29
C PRO A 53 22.20 9.77 23.78
N LYS A 54 23.01 9.05 24.58
CA LYS A 54 22.78 8.84 26.01
C LYS A 54 22.67 10.15 26.80
N GLU A 55 23.41 11.16 26.37
CA GLU A 55 23.43 12.49 26.97
C GLU A 55 22.09 13.22 26.83
N LEU A 56 21.27 12.82 25.85
CA LEU A 56 19.95 13.41 25.58
C LEU A 56 18.80 12.61 26.19
N GLU A 57 19.04 11.41 26.75
CA GLU A 57 17.98 10.56 27.29
C GLU A 57 17.28 11.18 28.50
N SER A 58 18.03 11.86 29.37
CA SER A 58 17.55 12.50 30.59
C SER A 58 16.97 13.91 30.37
N LEU A 59 17.13 14.48 29.17
CA LEU A 59 16.70 15.84 28.87
C LEU A 59 15.19 15.97 28.63
N PRO A 60 14.63 17.18 28.83
CA PRO A 60 13.24 17.47 28.51
C PRO A 60 12.91 17.12 27.07
N ARG A 61 11.86 16.29 26.89
CA ARG A 61 11.37 15.87 25.58
C ARG A 61 9.93 16.31 25.35
N ALA A 62 9.66 16.83 24.16
CA ALA A 62 8.29 17.08 23.71
C ALA A 62 7.74 15.82 23.03
N ARG A 63 6.54 15.39 23.41
CA ARG A 63 5.76 14.43 22.62
C ARG A 63 4.78 15.20 21.74
N LYS A 64 4.88 15.05 20.42
CA LYS A 64 4.03 15.79 19.47
C LYS A 64 3.25 14.86 18.55
N HIS A 65 2.00 15.24 18.32
CA HIS A 65 1.18 14.75 17.21
C HIS A 65 1.04 15.88 16.21
N PHE A 66 1.93 15.92 15.21
CA PHE A 66 1.89 16.98 14.22
C PHE A 66 0.56 17.01 13.47
N THR A 67 0.18 18.19 12.99
CA THR A 67 -1.01 18.37 12.17
C THR A 67 -0.92 17.48 10.93
N SER A 68 -2.00 16.73 10.64
CA SER A 68 -2.03 15.86 9.45
C SER A 68 -2.03 16.69 8.16
N TRP A 69 -1.25 16.24 7.19
CA TRP A 69 -1.01 16.88 5.89
C TRP A 69 -0.63 18.37 5.97
N ALA A 70 0.21 18.72 6.95
CA ALA A 70 0.74 20.05 7.12
C ALA A 70 1.74 20.42 6.00
N GLY A 71 1.69 21.69 5.60
CA GLY A 71 2.61 22.27 4.62
C GLY A 71 3.94 22.70 5.24
N LEU A 72 4.78 23.33 4.42
CA LEU A 72 6.12 23.79 4.82
C LEU A 72 6.09 24.75 6.02
N SER A 73 5.28 25.81 5.95
CA SER A 73 5.22 26.86 6.97
C SER A 73 4.89 26.34 8.37
N TYR A 74 4.05 25.32 8.47
CA TYR A 74 3.75 24.68 9.75
C TYR A 74 5.01 24.09 10.39
N TYR A 75 5.87 23.42 9.61
CA TYR A 75 7.08 22.82 10.15
C TYR A 75 8.17 23.85 10.45
N GLU A 76 8.21 24.95 9.70
CA GLU A 76 9.03 26.13 10.03
C GLU A 76 8.57 26.73 11.36
N GLU A 77 7.28 26.89 11.60
CA GLU A 77 6.77 27.33 12.92
C GLU A 77 7.10 26.33 14.04
N MET A 78 7.09 25.02 13.75
CA MET A 78 7.43 24.00 14.76
C MET A 78 8.92 24.01 15.15
N THR A 79 9.81 24.72 14.45
CA THR A 79 11.21 24.85 14.89
C THR A 79 11.35 25.67 16.18
N GLU A 80 10.33 26.45 16.53
CA GLU A 80 10.27 27.17 17.81
C GLU A 80 10.36 26.23 19.01
N LEU A 81 9.96 24.95 18.86
CA LEU A 81 10.08 23.92 19.90
C LEU A 81 11.54 23.67 20.32
N TRP A 82 12.52 23.98 19.47
CA TRP A 82 13.94 23.82 19.81
C TRP A 82 14.41 24.78 20.91
N LYS A 83 13.65 25.84 21.21
CA LYS A 83 13.93 26.77 22.32
C LYS A 83 13.76 26.10 23.68
N ASP A 84 12.82 25.17 23.79
CA ASP A 84 12.42 24.54 25.06
C ASP A 84 12.83 23.06 25.15
N TYR A 85 13.00 22.39 24.00
CA TYR A 85 13.22 20.94 23.93
C TYR A 85 14.34 20.58 22.98
N GLN A 86 15.23 19.69 23.43
CA GLN A 86 16.28 19.13 22.56
C GLN A 86 15.84 17.85 21.85
N VAL A 87 14.79 17.19 22.36
CA VAL A 87 14.25 15.94 21.80
C VAL A 87 12.76 16.07 21.54
N ILE A 88 12.34 15.78 20.31
CA ILE A 88 10.93 15.75 19.92
C ILE A 88 10.55 14.33 19.49
N HIS A 89 9.72 13.66 20.28
CA HIS A 89 9.12 12.39 19.94
C HIS A 89 7.81 12.62 19.15
N VAL A 90 7.85 12.32 17.85
CA VAL A 90 6.70 12.47 16.95
C VAL A 90 5.91 11.17 16.88
N ALA A 91 4.81 11.11 17.63
CA ALA A 91 3.97 9.91 17.69
C ALA A 91 2.93 9.89 16.53
N LYS A 92 2.67 8.70 15.99
CA LYS A 92 1.74 8.48 14.86
C LYS A 92 2.10 9.35 13.66
N SER A 93 3.35 9.26 13.20
CA SER A 93 3.89 10.16 12.17
C SER A 93 3.43 9.84 10.74
N ASP A 94 2.46 8.93 10.59
CA ASP A 94 1.75 8.66 9.35
C ASP A 94 0.95 9.89 8.88
N ALA A 95 0.95 10.14 7.57
CA ALA A 95 0.17 11.20 6.92
C ALA A 95 0.31 12.62 7.53
N ARG A 96 1.52 12.99 7.99
CA ARG A 96 1.78 14.32 8.60
C ARG A 96 2.17 15.38 7.58
N LEU A 97 3.08 15.08 6.66
CA LEU A 97 3.53 16.03 5.64
C LEU A 97 2.55 16.05 4.45
N ALA A 98 2.28 17.23 3.89
CA ALA A 98 1.43 17.40 2.71
C ALA A 98 1.90 16.57 1.49
N ASN A 99 0.97 16.15 0.64
CA ASN A 99 1.30 15.39 -0.57
C ASN A 99 1.76 16.29 -1.72
N ASN A 100 1.11 17.43 -1.88
CA ASN A 100 1.35 18.40 -2.94
C ASN A 100 1.88 19.73 -2.40
N TYR A 101 2.33 20.59 -3.31
CA TYR A 101 2.70 22.00 -3.03
C TYR A 101 3.84 22.17 -2.02
N LEU A 102 4.77 21.21 -1.96
CA LEU A 102 6.04 21.36 -1.26
C LEU A 102 7.13 21.80 -2.25
N PRO A 103 8.21 22.46 -1.78
CA PRO A 103 9.38 22.76 -2.60
C PRO A 103 9.93 21.54 -3.33
N LEU A 104 10.50 21.76 -4.51
CA LEU A 104 10.95 20.69 -5.41
C LEU A 104 12.08 19.86 -4.80
N ASP A 105 13.01 20.48 -4.10
CA ASP A 105 14.10 19.83 -3.37
C ASP A 105 13.56 18.92 -2.25
N ILE A 106 12.55 19.36 -1.52
CA ILE A 106 11.87 18.55 -0.50
C ILE A 106 11.17 17.35 -1.14
N GLN A 107 10.48 17.54 -2.26
CA GLN A 107 9.85 16.43 -2.98
C GLN A 107 10.89 15.43 -3.49
N ARG A 108 12.00 15.91 -4.07
CA ARG A 108 13.12 15.06 -4.52
C ARG A 108 13.77 14.28 -3.38
N LEU A 109 13.94 14.90 -2.21
CA LEU A 109 14.40 14.20 -1.01
C LEU A 109 13.43 13.08 -0.61
N ARG A 110 12.11 13.31 -0.69
CA ARG A 110 11.12 12.25 -0.44
C ARG A 110 11.24 11.11 -1.46
N CYS A 111 11.50 11.42 -2.73
CA CYS A 111 11.73 10.43 -3.77
C CYS A 111 12.91 9.53 -3.44
N ARG A 112 14.08 10.12 -3.17
CA ARG A 112 15.29 9.39 -2.81
C ARG A 112 15.08 8.61 -1.51
N ALA A 113 14.47 9.21 -0.50
CA ALA A 113 14.21 8.52 0.76
C ALA A 113 13.31 7.28 0.55
N LEU A 114 12.25 7.39 -0.24
CA LEU A 114 11.27 6.32 -0.41
C LEU A 114 11.71 5.22 -1.39
N TYR A 115 12.33 5.57 -2.51
CA TYR A 115 12.60 4.62 -3.60
C TYR A 115 14.07 4.22 -3.74
N HIS A 116 14.97 4.89 -3.02
CA HIS A 116 16.41 4.57 -3.05
C HIS A 116 16.94 4.19 -1.67
N ALA A 117 16.75 5.05 -0.66
CA ALA A 117 17.32 4.83 0.67
C ALA A 117 16.55 3.75 1.46
N LEU A 118 15.21 3.72 1.35
CA LEU A 118 14.39 2.73 2.03
C LEU A 118 14.37 1.40 1.24
N ARG A 119 15.44 0.63 1.40
CA ARG A 119 15.60 -0.71 0.83
C ARG A 119 15.32 -1.77 1.89
N PHE A 120 14.74 -2.90 1.52
CA PHE A 120 14.56 -4.00 2.47
C PHE A 120 15.90 -4.57 2.93
N SER A 121 15.91 -5.24 4.07
CA SER A 121 17.11 -5.89 4.60
C SER A 121 17.65 -6.93 3.61
N PRO A 122 18.98 -7.20 3.60
CA PRO A 122 19.58 -8.13 2.65
C PRO A 122 18.95 -9.53 2.64
N SER A 123 18.46 -10.01 3.78
CA SER A 123 17.77 -11.30 3.90
C SER A 123 16.44 -11.32 3.15
N ILE A 124 15.63 -10.26 3.30
CA ILE A 124 14.35 -10.09 2.60
C ILE A 124 14.58 -9.94 1.09
N GLU A 125 15.53 -9.10 0.68
CA GLU A 125 15.89 -8.89 -0.73
C GLU A 125 16.35 -10.20 -1.39
N SER A 126 17.21 -10.96 -0.71
CA SER A 126 17.74 -12.24 -1.21
C SER A 126 16.63 -13.27 -1.40
N LEU A 127 15.77 -13.46 -0.40
CA LEU A 127 14.65 -14.40 -0.53
C LEU A 127 13.64 -13.91 -1.57
N GLY A 128 13.27 -12.63 -1.54
CA GLY A 128 12.36 -12.03 -2.53
C GLY A 128 12.84 -12.30 -3.96
N LYS A 129 14.13 -12.07 -4.24
CA LYS A 129 14.75 -12.39 -5.54
C LYS A 129 14.63 -13.88 -5.88
N LYS A 130 14.94 -14.77 -4.95
CA LYS A 130 14.84 -16.22 -5.15
C LYS A 130 13.41 -16.67 -5.48
N LEU A 131 12.40 -16.12 -4.78
CA LEU A 131 10.99 -16.43 -5.04
C LEU A 131 10.54 -15.92 -6.41
N MET A 132 11.01 -14.75 -6.83
CA MET A 132 10.75 -14.23 -8.16
C MET A 132 11.38 -15.09 -9.26
N GLU A 133 12.60 -15.56 -9.07
CA GLU A 133 13.26 -16.48 -10.02
C GLU A 133 12.46 -17.78 -10.17
N ARG A 134 11.95 -18.34 -9.04
CA ARG A 134 11.06 -19.51 -9.06
C ARG A 134 9.71 -19.26 -9.72
N LEU A 135 9.15 -18.05 -9.60
CA LEU A 135 7.95 -17.66 -10.35
C LEU A 135 8.23 -17.61 -11.85
N ARG A 136 9.33 -16.96 -12.23
CA ARG A 136 9.74 -16.78 -13.63
C ARG A 136 10.12 -18.09 -14.30
N SER A 137 10.60 -19.09 -13.54
CA SER A 137 10.84 -20.44 -14.07
C SER A 137 9.55 -21.21 -14.34
N ARG A 138 8.45 -20.92 -13.62
CA ARG A 138 7.12 -21.50 -13.88
C ARG A 138 6.41 -20.84 -15.06
N ALA A 139 6.52 -19.52 -15.20
CA ALA A 139 5.98 -18.80 -16.35
C ALA A 139 6.79 -17.53 -16.66
N LYS A 140 7.00 -17.26 -17.96
CA LYS A 140 7.69 -16.06 -18.42
C LYS A 140 7.05 -14.78 -17.89
N ARG A 141 5.72 -14.75 -17.71
CA ARG A 141 4.95 -13.61 -17.21
C ARG A 141 3.95 -14.04 -16.14
N TYR A 142 3.71 -13.16 -15.17
CA TYR A 142 2.70 -13.40 -14.13
C TYR A 142 2.01 -12.10 -13.68
N ILE A 143 0.81 -12.28 -13.12
CA ILE A 143 0.07 -11.23 -12.42
C ILE A 143 0.40 -11.33 -10.94
N ALA A 144 0.75 -10.22 -10.28
CA ALA A 144 0.64 -10.12 -8.83
C ALA A 144 -0.72 -9.52 -8.48
N LEU A 145 -1.58 -10.34 -7.88
CA LEU A 145 -2.89 -9.96 -7.38
C LEU A 145 -2.78 -9.69 -5.88
N HIS A 146 -2.88 -8.43 -5.49
CA HIS A 146 -3.00 -8.07 -4.07
C HIS A 146 -4.45 -8.23 -3.62
N LEU A 147 -4.77 -9.43 -3.13
CA LEU A 147 -6.11 -9.86 -2.77
C LEU A 147 -6.39 -9.50 -1.30
N ARG A 148 -6.88 -8.29 -1.04
CA ARG A 148 -7.18 -7.80 0.31
C ARG A 148 -8.53 -8.34 0.83
N TYR A 149 -8.67 -9.65 0.89
CA TYR A 149 -9.86 -10.38 1.37
C TYR A 149 -9.60 -11.04 2.73
N GLU A 150 -8.87 -10.37 3.61
CA GLU A 150 -8.58 -10.85 4.96
C GLU A 150 -9.62 -10.33 5.97
N LYS A 151 -9.76 -11.09 7.06
CA LYS A 151 -10.80 -10.89 8.08
C LYS A 151 -10.81 -9.47 8.66
N ASP A 152 -9.63 -8.90 8.91
CA ASP A 152 -9.48 -7.55 9.45
C ASP A 152 -10.01 -6.48 8.50
N MET A 153 -9.72 -6.60 7.21
CA MET A 153 -10.18 -5.65 6.21
C MET A 153 -11.69 -5.71 6.06
N LEU A 154 -12.26 -6.90 5.91
CA LEU A 154 -13.71 -7.07 5.76
C LEU A 154 -14.46 -6.59 7.00
N SER A 155 -13.94 -6.88 8.20
CA SER A 155 -14.48 -6.38 9.46
C SER A 155 -14.39 -4.85 9.54
N PHE A 156 -13.24 -4.26 9.21
CA PHE A 156 -13.02 -2.80 9.24
C PHE A 156 -13.93 -2.04 8.27
N THR A 157 -14.07 -2.52 7.04
CA THR A 157 -14.91 -1.89 6.01
C THR A 157 -16.39 -2.25 6.16
N GLY A 158 -16.73 -3.22 7.01
CA GLY A 158 -18.11 -3.70 7.19
C GLY A 158 -18.69 -4.41 5.96
N CYS A 159 -17.83 -4.96 5.10
CA CYS A 159 -18.24 -5.57 3.83
C CYS A 159 -18.56 -7.05 4.02
N THR A 160 -19.80 -7.42 3.71
CA THR A 160 -20.35 -8.76 3.97
C THR A 160 -20.97 -9.43 2.75
N TYR A 161 -20.88 -8.82 1.56
CA TYR A 161 -21.38 -9.43 0.33
C TYR A 161 -20.66 -10.76 0.05
N GLY A 162 -21.44 -11.79 -0.27
CA GLY A 162 -20.95 -13.16 -0.48
C GLY A 162 -20.63 -13.95 0.80
N LEU A 163 -20.80 -13.36 1.99
CA LEU A 163 -20.60 -14.06 3.26
C LEU A 163 -21.88 -14.69 3.78
N SER A 164 -21.75 -15.77 4.56
CA SER A 164 -22.86 -16.31 5.33
C SER A 164 -23.26 -15.38 6.49
N ASN A 165 -24.42 -15.63 7.10
CA ASN A 165 -24.86 -14.91 8.29
C ASN A 165 -23.88 -15.07 9.47
N ALA A 166 -23.34 -16.28 9.65
CA ALA A 166 -22.38 -16.57 10.72
C ALA A 166 -21.07 -15.79 10.54
N GLU A 167 -20.54 -15.76 9.31
CA GLU A 167 -19.36 -14.96 8.97
C GLU A 167 -19.59 -13.47 9.16
N SER A 168 -20.72 -12.97 8.66
CA SER A 168 -21.10 -11.56 8.79
C SER A 168 -21.17 -11.13 10.27
N GLU A 169 -21.74 -11.99 11.11
CA GLU A 169 -21.83 -11.77 12.54
C GLU A 169 -20.46 -11.81 13.23
N GLU A 170 -19.60 -12.76 12.86
CA GLU A 170 -18.23 -12.82 13.36
C GLU A 170 -17.46 -11.52 13.07
N LEU A 171 -17.55 -11.02 11.82
CA LEU A 171 -16.91 -9.76 11.42
C LEU A 171 -17.50 -8.56 12.18
N ARG A 172 -18.80 -8.55 12.47
CA ARG A 172 -19.46 -7.51 13.28
C ARG A 172 -18.91 -7.50 14.71
N VAL A 173 -18.87 -8.68 15.36
CA VAL A 173 -18.35 -8.83 16.73
C VAL A 173 -16.89 -8.41 16.83
N MET A 174 -16.06 -8.78 15.86
CA MET A 174 -14.66 -8.32 15.78
C MET A 174 -14.59 -6.79 15.71
N ARG A 175 -15.37 -6.17 14.82
CA ARG A 175 -15.40 -4.70 14.67
C ARG A 175 -15.81 -4.01 15.96
N GLU A 176 -16.78 -4.54 16.69
CA GLU A 176 -17.23 -3.99 17.97
C GLU A 176 -16.18 -4.08 19.07
N LYS A 177 -15.48 -5.23 19.16
CA LYS A 177 -14.43 -5.47 20.16
C LYS A 177 -13.16 -4.65 19.91
N THR A 178 -12.86 -4.25 18.67
CA THR A 178 -11.64 -3.50 18.34
C THR A 178 -11.74 -2.02 18.74
N SER A 179 -11.35 -1.68 19.97
CA SER A 179 -11.56 -0.34 20.58
C SER A 179 -11.11 0.87 19.74
N HIS A 180 -10.01 0.75 18.98
CA HIS A 180 -9.45 1.87 18.21
C HIS A 180 -10.16 2.15 16.86
N TRP A 181 -11.05 1.27 16.40
CA TRP A 181 -11.89 1.53 15.23
C TRP A 181 -13.12 2.36 15.62
N LYS A 182 -13.18 3.62 15.17
CA LYS A 182 -14.19 4.58 15.61
C LYS A 182 -15.60 4.30 15.07
N ILE A 183 -15.71 3.77 13.85
CA ILE A 183 -16.99 3.50 13.20
C ILE A 183 -17.34 2.03 13.42
N LYS A 184 -18.46 1.79 14.13
CA LYS A 184 -18.92 0.43 14.49
C LYS A 184 -20.13 -0.01 13.68
N ASN A 185 -21.09 0.89 13.49
CA ASN A 185 -22.26 0.65 12.68
C ASN A 185 -21.97 1.06 11.23
N ILE A 186 -22.00 0.09 10.31
CA ILE A 186 -21.65 0.28 8.90
C ILE A 186 -22.68 -0.46 8.05
N ASN A 187 -23.27 0.24 7.08
CA ASN A 187 -24.13 -0.37 6.08
C ASN A 187 -23.28 -1.02 4.98
N SER A 188 -23.20 -2.35 5.00
CA SER A 188 -22.43 -3.16 4.03
C SER A 188 -22.81 -2.87 2.57
N THR A 189 -24.11 -2.72 2.31
CA THR A 189 -24.64 -2.47 0.96
C THR A 189 -24.17 -1.10 0.44
N GLU A 190 -24.23 -0.05 1.26
CA GLU A 190 -23.75 1.28 0.89
C GLU A 190 -22.24 1.31 0.63
N GLN A 191 -21.46 0.59 1.44
CA GLN A 191 -20.01 0.47 1.23
C GLN A 191 -19.69 -0.21 -0.10
N ARG A 192 -20.43 -1.27 -0.44
CA ARG A 192 -20.25 -1.99 -1.70
C ARG A 192 -20.61 -1.11 -2.89
N ILE A 193 -21.79 -0.51 -2.91
CA ILE A 193 -22.25 0.37 -4.00
C ILE A 193 -21.32 1.59 -4.16
N SER A 194 -20.69 2.06 -3.08
CA SER A 194 -19.72 3.15 -3.11
C SER A 194 -18.32 2.73 -3.59
N GLY A 195 -18.09 1.43 -3.86
CA GLY A 195 -16.80 0.89 -4.27
C GLY A 195 -15.74 0.92 -3.15
N LEU A 196 -16.18 0.94 -1.88
CA LEU A 196 -15.31 0.97 -0.71
C LEU A 196 -14.93 -0.44 -0.23
N CYS A 197 -15.70 -1.46 -0.62
CA CYS A 197 -15.35 -2.85 -0.34
C CYS A 197 -14.18 -3.36 -1.19
N PRO A 198 -13.38 -4.31 -0.68
CA PRO A 198 -12.54 -5.16 -1.53
C PRO A 198 -13.42 -5.95 -2.50
N LEU A 199 -12.93 -6.17 -3.72
CA LEU A 199 -13.54 -7.17 -4.60
C LEU A 199 -13.39 -8.56 -3.98
N THR A 200 -14.45 -9.37 -4.01
CA THR A 200 -14.39 -10.78 -3.61
C THR A 200 -13.50 -11.58 -4.56
N PRO A 201 -12.96 -12.75 -4.16
CA PRO A 201 -12.17 -13.57 -5.07
C PRO A 201 -12.94 -13.97 -6.34
N MET A 202 -14.25 -14.23 -6.21
CA MET A 202 -15.15 -14.48 -7.35
C MET A 202 -15.21 -13.29 -8.31
N GLU A 203 -15.49 -12.08 -7.80
CA GLU A 203 -15.56 -10.85 -8.60
C GLU A 203 -14.21 -10.55 -9.28
N VAL A 204 -13.10 -10.79 -8.59
CA VAL A 204 -11.76 -10.68 -9.17
C VAL A 204 -11.59 -11.65 -10.34
N GLY A 205 -12.00 -12.91 -10.21
CA GLY A 205 -11.91 -13.89 -11.28
C GLY A 205 -12.71 -13.48 -12.52
N ILE A 206 -13.93 -12.98 -12.33
CA ILE A 206 -14.78 -12.45 -13.41
C ILE A 206 -14.13 -11.23 -14.07
N PHE A 207 -13.60 -10.30 -13.25
CA PHE A 207 -12.92 -9.10 -13.74
C PHE A 207 -11.70 -9.42 -14.60
N LEU A 208 -10.83 -10.33 -14.15
CA LEU A 208 -9.64 -10.73 -14.91
C LEU A 208 -9.99 -11.40 -16.24
N GLN A 209 -11.05 -12.21 -16.29
CA GLN A 209 -11.53 -12.79 -17.54
C GLN A 209 -12.08 -11.72 -18.49
N ALA A 210 -12.84 -10.75 -17.96
CA ALA A 210 -13.37 -9.64 -18.75
C ALA A 210 -12.26 -8.74 -19.35
N LEU A 211 -11.11 -8.62 -18.66
CA LEU A 211 -9.92 -7.97 -19.20
C LEU A 211 -9.18 -8.80 -20.27
N GLY A 212 -9.63 -10.03 -20.54
CA GLY A 212 -9.07 -10.91 -21.57
C GLY A 212 -7.87 -11.75 -21.11
N PHE A 213 -7.62 -11.88 -19.80
CA PHE A 213 -6.56 -12.78 -19.33
C PHE A 213 -6.96 -14.25 -19.56
N PRO A 214 -6.11 -15.06 -20.20
CA PRO A 214 -6.42 -16.46 -20.46
C PRO A 214 -6.40 -17.27 -19.16
N ARG A 215 -7.15 -18.37 -19.14
CA ARG A 215 -7.21 -19.31 -18.00
C ARG A 215 -5.83 -19.82 -17.56
N SER A 216 -4.86 -19.93 -18.47
CA SER A 216 -3.50 -20.37 -18.18
C SER A 216 -2.61 -19.32 -17.48
N THR A 217 -3.11 -18.11 -17.24
CA THR A 217 -2.34 -17.03 -16.60
C THR A 217 -1.85 -17.44 -15.21
N LEU A 218 -0.53 -17.33 -14.98
CA LEU A 218 0.04 -17.49 -13.64
C LEU A 218 -0.30 -16.27 -12.77
N ILE A 219 -0.96 -16.50 -11.64
CA ILE A 219 -1.35 -15.46 -10.68
C ILE A 219 -0.67 -15.73 -9.35
N TYR A 220 0.20 -14.82 -8.93
CA TYR A 220 0.72 -14.75 -7.58
C TYR A 220 -0.27 -13.99 -6.69
N ILE A 221 -0.69 -14.59 -5.58
CA ILE A 221 -1.55 -13.93 -4.59
C ILE A 221 -0.69 -13.29 -3.50
N ALA A 222 -0.67 -11.97 -3.47
CA ALA A 222 -0.06 -11.18 -2.40
C ALA A 222 -1.13 -10.85 -1.35
N ALA A 223 -1.24 -11.65 -0.29
CA ALA A 223 -2.24 -11.49 0.75
C ALA A 223 -1.82 -12.16 2.06
N GLY A 224 -2.45 -11.72 3.15
CA GLY A 224 -2.48 -12.51 4.38
C GLY A 224 -3.42 -13.72 4.25
N GLU A 225 -3.91 -14.20 5.39
CA GLU A 225 -4.91 -15.26 5.42
C GLU A 225 -6.21 -14.80 4.74
N ILE A 226 -6.58 -15.47 3.64
CA ILE A 226 -7.84 -15.21 2.95
C ILE A 226 -8.98 -15.69 3.84
N TYR A 227 -9.90 -14.78 4.18
CA TYR A 227 -11.05 -15.11 5.00
C TYR A 227 -11.88 -16.20 4.34
N GLY A 228 -12.28 -17.22 5.11
CA GLY A 228 -12.97 -18.42 4.63
C GLY A 228 -12.14 -19.35 3.72
N GLY A 229 -10.86 -19.06 3.52
CA GLY A 229 -9.87 -19.94 2.87
C GLY A 229 -10.28 -20.44 1.49
N GLU A 230 -10.10 -21.74 1.27
CA GLU A 230 -10.37 -22.42 0.00
C GLU A 230 -11.80 -22.24 -0.50
N ARG A 231 -12.79 -22.13 0.40
CA ARG A 231 -14.20 -21.96 0.01
C ARG A 231 -14.40 -20.68 -0.81
N HIS A 232 -13.82 -19.57 -0.36
CA HIS A 232 -13.95 -18.29 -1.07
C HIS A 232 -12.97 -18.18 -2.25
N LEU A 233 -11.87 -18.92 -2.24
CA LEU A 233 -10.92 -18.97 -3.37
C LEU A 233 -11.36 -19.86 -4.54
N LEU A 234 -12.31 -20.78 -4.32
CA LEU A 234 -12.71 -21.79 -5.29
C LEU A 234 -13.08 -21.20 -6.65
N GLU A 235 -13.90 -20.14 -6.67
CA GLU A 235 -14.33 -19.47 -7.90
C GLU A 235 -13.20 -18.76 -8.65
N LEU A 236 -12.23 -18.23 -7.91
CA LEU A 236 -11.04 -17.65 -8.54
C LEU A 236 -10.18 -18.75 -9.17
N LYS A 237 -9.97 -19.87 -8.47
CA LYS A 237 -9.20 -21.03 -8.94
C LYS A 237 -9.87 -21.76 -10.11
N SER A 238 -11.19 -21.82 -10.15
CA SER A 238 -11.92 -22.45 -11.27
C SER A 238 -11.67 -21.70 -12.58
N ARG A 239 -11.57 -20.37 -12.51
CA ARG A 239 -11.27 -19.47 -13.64
C ARG A 239 -9.78 -19.39 -13.98
N PHE A 240 -8.92 -19.47 -12.96
CA PHE A 240 -7.46 -19.41 -13.09
C PHE A 240 -6.79 -20.48 -12.21
N PRO A 241 -6.56 -21.69 -12.74
CA PRO A 241 -5.99 -22.80 -11.96
C PRO A 241 -4.53 -22.58 -11.56
N ASN A 242 -3.79 -21.72 -12.28
CA ASN A 242 -2.37 -21.46 -12.03
C ASN A 242 -2.19 -20.36 -10.96
N ILE A 243 -2.74 -20.59 -9.78
CA ILE A 243 -2.62 -19.69 -8.62
C ILE A 243 -1.52 -20.18 -7.70
N VAL A 244 -0.66 -19.25 -7.26
CA VAL A 244 0.46 -19.53 -6.37
C VAL A 244 0.54 -18.52 -5.24
N PHE A 245 0.90 -19.01 -4.06
CA PHE A 245 1.18 -18.21 -2.86
C PHE A 245 2.67 -18.29 -2.52
N LYS A 246 3.16 -17.41 -1.64
CA LYS A 246 4.56 -17.46 -1.18
C LYS A 246 4.94 -18.83 -0.61
N GLU A 247 4.01 -19.48 0.10
CA GLU A 247 4.20 -20.79 0.73
C GLU A 247 4.40 -21.91 -0.28
N MET A 248 3.95 -21.72 -1.52
CA MET A 248 4.15 -22.67 -2.61
C MET A 248 5.47 -22.43 -3.37
N LEU A 249 6.13 -21.31 -3.12
CA LEU A 249 7.37 -20.90 -3.77
C LEU A 249 8.58 -21.07 -2.86
N ALA A 250 8.41 -20.85 -1.57
CA ALA A 250 9.46 -20.94 -0.56
C ALA A 250 9.47 -22.32 0.10
N THR A 251 10.64 -22.76 0.58
CA THR A 251 10.71 -23.92 1.48
C THR A 251 10.24 -23.51 2.88
N GLN A 252 9.84 -24.50 3.70
CA GLN A 252 9.49 -24.20 5.10
C GLN A 252 10.65 -23.54 5.85
N GLU A 253 11.88 -23.97 5.61
CA GLU A 253 13.08 -23.41 6.24
C GLU A 253 13.31 -21.94 5.85
N GLU A 254 13.13 -21.61 4.57
CA GLU A 254 13.23 -20.23 4.08
C GLU A 254 12.17 -19.32 4.71
N LEU A 255 10.95 -19.82 4.96
CA LEU A 255 9.87 -19.03 5.58
C LEU A 255 9.97 -18.95 7.09
N ARG A 256 10.58 -19.94 7.77
CA ARG A 256 10.66 -19.98 9.24
C ARG A 256 11.26 -18.71 9.83
N THR A 257 12.26 -18.13 9.18
CA THR A 257 12.91 -16.87 9.59
C THR A 257 11.98 -15.65 9.52
N PHE A 258 10.89 -15.73 8.75
CA PHE A 258 9.92 -14.64 8.54
C PHE A 258 8.54 -14.90 9.14
N SER A 259 8.27 -16.14 9.59
CA SER A 259 6.92 -16.63 9.92
C SER A 259 6.25 -15.88 11.07
N ASN A 260 7.04 -15.37 12.02
CA ASN A 260 6.55 -14.61 13.18
C ASN A 260 6.56 -13.09 12.96
N HIS A 261 6.91 -12.64 11.76
CA HIS A 261 7.11 -11.24 11.40
C HIS A 261 6.26 -10.90 10.19
N ALA A 262 4.98 -10.57 10.42
CA ALA A 262 4.02 -10.24 9.38
C ALA A 262 4.52 -9.14 8.43
N SER A 263 5.27 -8.17 8.95
CA SER A 263 5.85 -7.07 8.19
C SER A 263 6.96 -7.52 7.25
N GLN A 264 7.81 -8.46 7.67
CA GLN A 264 8.85 -9.02 6.80
C GLN A 264 8.23 -9.93 5.73
N THR A 265 7.20 -10.69 6.09
CA THR A 265 6.41 -11.47 5.13
C THR A 265 5.77 -10.57 4.07
N ALA A 266 5.14 -9.46 4.49
CA ALA A 266 4.55 -8.48 3.58
C ALA A 266 5.60 -7.80 2.69
N ALA A 267 6.86 -7.70 3.14
CA ALA A 267 7.95 -7.19 2.32
C ALA A 267 8.29 -8.12 1.14
N LEU A 268 8.23 -9.45 1.34
CA LEU A 268 8.39 -10.42 0.24
C LEU A 268 7.27 -10.25 -0.79
N ASP A 269 6.02 -10.16 -0.33
CA ASP A 269 4.86 -9.88 -1.19
C ASP A 269 5.00 -8.56 -1.95
N TYR A 270 5.58 -7.54 -1.31
CA TYR A 270 5.85 -6.24 -1.92
C TYR A 270 6.85 -6.37 -3.07
N ILE A 271 7.99 -7.04 -2.85
CA ILE A 271 9.03 -7.23 -3.87
C ILE A 271 8.46 -7.94 -5.10
N ILE A 272 7.79 -9.08 -4.88
CA ILE A 272 7.16 -9.87 -5.94
C ILE A 272 6.12 -9.04 -6.69
N SER A 273 5.33 -8.23 -5.97
CA SER A 273 4.32 -7.36 -6.58
C SER A 273 4.93 -6.25 -7.46
N VAL A 274 6.03 -5.63 -7.00
CA VAL A 274 6.72 -4.57 -7.76
C VAL A 274 7.36 -5.11 -9.04
N GLU A 275 7.85 -6.34 -9.04
CA GLU A 275 8.54 -6.98 -10.19
C GLU A 275 7.61 -7.78 -11.13
N SER A 276 6.33 -7.90 -10.78
CA SER A 276 5.33 -8.53 -11.65
C SER A 276 5.11 -7.80 -12.99
N ASP A 277 4.67 -8.53 -14.02
CA ASP A 277 4.33 -7.91 -15.32
C ASP A 277 3.06 -7.06 -15.22
N VAL A 278 2.11 -7.50 -14.39
CA VAL A 278 0.87 -6.77 -14.10
C VAL A 278 0.58 -6.86 -12.61
N PHE A 279 0.40 -5.70 -11.98
CA PHE A 279 -0.07 -5.61 -10.61
C PHE A 279 -1.55 -5.21 -10.58
N ILE A 280 -2.35 -5.91 -9.77
CA ILE A 280 -3.79 -5.67 -9.63
C ILE A 280 -4.17 -5.75 -8.15
N PRO A 281 -4.61 -4.65 -7.52
CA PRO A 281 -5.13 -4.70 -6.15
C PRO A 281 -6.66 -4.87 -6.12
N SER A 282 -7.18 -5.79 -5.32
CA SER A 282 -8.63 -5.90 -5.07
C SER A 282 -9.16 -4.75 -4.18
N HIS A 283 -8.27 -4.09 -3.44
CA HIS A 283 -8.57 -2.93 -2.61
C HIS A 283 -7.40 -1.92 -2.57
N SER A 284 -7.71 -0.62 -2.55
CA SER A 284 -6.72 0.47 -2.46
C SER A 284 -6.20 0.70 -1.02
N GLY A 285 -5.61 -0.32 -0.40
CA GLY A 285 -4.94 -0.23 0.92
C GLY A 285 -3.53 0.37 0.85
N ASN A 286 -2.84 0.45 2.01
CA ASN A 286 -1.50 1.03 2.10
C ASN A 286 -0.46 0.30 1.23
N MET A 287 -0.44 -1.04 1.30
CA MET A 287 0.46 -1.85 0.48
C MET A 287 0.20 -1.66 -1.02
N ALA A 288 -1.06 -1.75 -1.45
CA ALA A 288 -1.45 -1.49 -2.83
C ALA A 288 -0.92 -0.14 -3.30
N ARG A 289 -1.20 0.94 -2.56
CA ARG A 289 -0.71 2.28 -2.88
C ARG A 289 0.82 2.35 -2.97
N ALA A 290 1.54 1.76 -2.03
CA ALA A 290 3.00 1.77 -2.02
C ALA A 290 3.59 1.01 -3.23
N VAL A 291 3.01 -0.15 -3.59
CA VAL A 291 3.40 -0.90 -4.80
C VAL A 291 3.06 -0.09 -6.06
N GLU A 292 1.86 0.49 -6.15
CA GLU A 292 1.47 1.32 -7.30
C GLU A 292 2.46 2.47 -7.52
N GLY A 293 2.85 3.18 -6.46
CA GLY A 293 3.80 4.28 -6.56
C GLY A 293 5.20 3.85 -6.92
N HIS A 294 5.69 2.73 -6.38
CA HIS A 294 7.01 2.21 -6.74
C HIS A 294 7.04 1.72 -8.19
N ARG A 295 5.99 1.03 -8.65
CA ARG A 295 5.84 0.65 -10.06
C ARG A 295 5.78 1.87 -10.99
N ARG A 296 5.18 2.99 -10.55
CA ARG A 296 5.24 4.27 -11.28
C ARG A 296 6.66 4.82 -11.34
N PHE A 297 7.36 4.87 -10.21
CA PHE A 297 8.75 5.31 -10.12
C PHE A 297 9.67 4.53 -11.06
N LEU A 298 9.50 3.21 -11.15
CA LEU A 298 10.26 2.31 -12.02
C LEU A 298 9.82 2.36 -13.50
N GLY A 299 9.42 3.54 -14.00
CA GLY A 299 9.05 3.75 -15.40
C GLY A 299 7.62 3.32 -15.75
N HIS A 300 6.65 3.59 -14.86
CA HIS A 300 5.23 3.34 -15.13
C HIS A 300 4.90 1.89 -15.49
N ARG A 301 5.46 0.93 -14.73
CA ARG A 301 5.15 -0.49 -14.89
C ARG A 301 3.64 -0.72 -14.77
N LYS A 302 3.13 -1.65 -15.58
CA LYS A 302 1.68 -1.85 -15.79
C LYS A 302 0.96 -2.21 -14.49
N THR A 303 -0.02 -1.40 -14.12
CA THR A 303 -0.83 -1.58 -12.90
C THR A 303 -2.27 -1.38 -13.30
N ILE A 304 -3.12 -2.38 -13.09
CA ILE A 304 -4.55 -2.28 -13.38
C ILE A 304 -5.28 -1.96 -12.09
N THR A 305 -5.70 -0.71 -11.92
CA THR A 305 -6.47 -0.30 -10.73
C THR A 305 -7.96 -0.51 -11.00
N PRO A 306 -8.65 -1.43 -10.31
CA PRO A 306 -10.07 -1.66 -10.56
C PRO A 306 -10.91 -0.41 -10.26
N ASP A 307 -11.87 -0.09 -11.13
CA ASP A 307 -12.97 0.83 -10.81
C ASP A 307 -14.05 0.05 -10.07
N ARG A 308 -13.83 -0.19 -8.78
CA ARG A 308 -14.69 -1.05 -7.97
C ARG A 308 -16.14 -0.60 -7.94
N LYS A 309 -16.40 0.71 -7.95
CA LYS A 309 -17.75 1.26 -7.98
C LYS A 309 -18.46 0.87 -9.29
N GLY A 310 -17.82 1.12 -10.43
CA GLY A 310 -18.40 0.74 -11.72
C GLY A 310 -18.49 -0.78 -11.89
N LEU A 311 -17.50 -1.54 -11.40
CA LEU A 311 -17.51 -3.00 -11.44
C LEU A 311 -18.68 -3.59 -10.65
N VAL A 312 -18.93 -3.07 -9.44
CA VAL A 312 -20.09 -3.48 -8.61
C VAL A 312 -21.40 -3.33 -9.39
N GLU A 313 -21.62 -2.18 -10.03
CA GLU A 313 -22.82 -1.96 -10.83
C GLU A 313 -22.94 -2.97 -12.00
N LEU A 314 -21.82 -3.27 -12.66
CA LEU A 314 -21.79 -4.23 -13.76
C LEU A 314 -22.00 -5.67 -13.29
N PHE A 315 -21.46 -6.06 -12.13
CA PHE A 315 -21.66 -7.38 -11.53
C PHE A 315 -23.13 -7.58 -11.15
N ASP A 316 -23.76 -6.58 -10.54
CA ASP A 316 -25.16 -6.67 -10.12
C ASP A 316 -26.09 -6.83 -11.33
N LYS A 317 -25.82 -6.09 -12.42
CA LYS A 317 -26.54 -6.25 -13.70
C LYS A 317 -26.33 -7.63 -14.33
N LEU A 318 -25.11 -8.16 -14.25
CA LEU A 318 -24.79 -9.49 -14.76
C LEU A 318 -25.51 -10.58 -13.96
N GLU A 319 -25.49 -10.49 -12.62
CA GLU A 319 -26.17 -11.41 -11.70
C GLU A 319 -27.69 -11.40 -11.90
N ALA A 320 -28.28 -10.21 -12.07
CA ALA A 320 -29.70 -10.02 -12.36
C ALA A 320 -30.11 -10.40 -13.81
N ARG A 321 -29.16 -10.88 -14.63
CA ARG A 321 -29.35 -11.20 -16.06
C ARG A 321 -29.87 -10.03 -16.90
N LEU A 322 -29.56 -8.80 -16.48
CA LEU A 322 -29.90 -7.56 -17.19
C LEU A 322 -28.80 -7.14 -18.17
N LEU A 323 -27.69 -7.88 -18.22
CA LEU A 323 -26.54 -7.59 -19.08
C LEU A 323 -25.97 -8.90 -19.63
N GLU A 324 -25.82 -8.97 -20.95
CA GLU A 324 -25.16 -10.10 -21.61
C GLU A 324 -23.66 -10.12 -21.31
N VAL A 325 -23.05 -11.32 -21.29
CA VAL A 325 -21.63 -11.52 -20.97
C VAL A 325 -20.71 -10.76 -21.94
N SER A 326 -21.03 -10.76 -23.24
CA SER A 326 -20.29 -10.02 -24.27
C SER A 326 -20.27 -8.50 -24.00
N SER A 327 -21.44 -7.96 -23.67
CA SER A 327 -21.62 -6.55 -23.31
C SER A 327 -20.91 -6.21 -22.01
N PHE A 328 -20.96 -7.09 -21.01
CA PHE A 328 -20.22 -6.96 -19.76
C PHE A 328 -18.70 -6.83 -20.01
N TYR A 329 -18.12 -7.70 -20.85
CA TYR A 329 -16.70 -7.62 -21.18
C TYR A 329 -16.35 -6.29 -21.87
N SER A 330 -17.17 -5.84 -22.83
CA SER A 330 -16.96 -4.55 -23.50
C SER A 330 -16.97 -3.37 -22.50
N LEU A 331 -17.96 -3.34 -21.60
CA LEU A 331 -18.10 -2.28 -20.59
C LEU A 331 -16.94 -2.29 -19.58
N VAL A 332 -16.49 -3.46 -19.13
CA VAL A 332 -15.32 -3.58 -18.25
C VAL A 332 -14.07 -3.01 -18.93
N ASN A 333 -13.85 -3.35 -20.21
CA ASN A 333 -12.71 -2.82 -20.98
C ASN A 333 -12.81 -1.30 -21.16
N GLN A 334 -14.00 -0.78 -21.47
CA GLN A 334 -14.24 0.66 -21.59
C GLN A 334 -13.98 1.41 -20.27
N LEU A 335 -14.47 0.86 -19.16
CA LEU A 335 -14.31 1.42 -17.80
C LEU A 335 -12.83 1.47 -17.38
N HIS A 336 -12.01 0.54 -17.86
CA HIS A 336 -10.59 0.42 -17.49
C HIS A 336 -9.59 0.92 -18.53
N LYS A 337 -10.04 1.48 -19.67
CA LYS A 337 -9.17 1.91 -20.79
C LYS A 337 -7.98 2.78 -20.39
N ASN A 338 -8.13 3.62 -19.36
CA ASN A 338 -7.10 4.54 -18.86
C ASN A 338 -6.59 4.18 -17.45
N ARG A 339 -6.81 2.95 -16.99
CA ARG A 339 -6.51 2.50 -15.62
C ARG A 339 -5.35 1.51 -15.55
N PHE A 340 -4.45 1.54 -16.54
CA PHE A 340 -3.31 0.62 -16.71
C PHE A 340 -1.96 1.15 -16.15
N GLY A 341 -1.98 2.20 -15.32
CA GLY A 341 -0.77 2.73 -14.67
C GLY A 341 -0.02 3.78 -15.49
N ALA A 342 -0.61 4.28 -16.58
CA ALA A 342 -0.03 5.32 -17.42
C ALA A 342 0.40 6.57 -16.62
N PRO A 343 1.40 7.33 -17.12
CA PRO A 343 1.82 8.58 -16.51
C PRO A 343 0.65 9.56 -16.37
N ARG A 344 0.46 10.06 -15.15
CA ARG A 344 -0.49 11.14 -14.86
C ARG A 344 -0.01 11.94 -13.65
N LYS A 345 -0.33 13.23 -13.63
CA LYS A 345 -0.11 14.08 -12.45
C LYS A 345 -0.81 13.49 -11.23
N ARG A 346 -0.14 13.56 -10.09
CA ARG A 346 -0.74 13.25 -8.80
C ARG A 346 -2.01 14.09 -8.61
N GLY A 347 -3.07 13.42 -8.17
CA GLY A 347 -4.37 14.04 -7.95
C GLY A 347 -4.29 15.11 -6.86
N ALA A 348 -4.62 16.34 -7.23
CA ALA A 348 -4.90 17.39 -6.27
C ALA A 348 -6.30 17.18 -5.67
N ALA A 349 -6.56 17.85 -4.56
CA ALA A 349 -7.89 17.88 -3.97
C ALA A 349 -8.92 18.49 -4.94
N PRO A 350 -10.20 18.06 -4.88
CA PRO A 350 -11.26 18.63 -5.70
C PRO A 350 -11.41 20.14 -5.53
N LEU A 351 -11.77 20.82 -6.63
CA LEU A 351 -12.09 22.25 -6.62
C LEU A 351 -13.25 22.54 -5.65
N GLY A 352 -13.17 23.66 -4.92
CA GLY A 352 -14.19 24.09 -3.96
C GLY A 352 -14.01 23.56 -2.53
N ILE A 353 -13.16 22.56 -2.30
CA ILE A 353 -12.85 22.07 -0.95
C ILE A 353 -11.77 22.95 -0.30
N LYS A 354 -12.13 23.65 0.77
CA LYS A 354 -11.24 24.54 1.53
C LYS A 354 -10.75 23.87 2.83
N GLY A 355 -9.68 24.44 3.39
CA GLY A 355 -9.14 24.05 4.70
C GLY A 355 -8.60 22.62 4.75
N ARG A 356 -8.62 22.02 5.95
CA ARG A 356 -8.01 20.70 6.22
C ARG A 356 -8.65 19.53 5.47
N ALA A 357 -9.89 19.69 4.98
CA ALA A 357 -10.58 18.67 4.18
C ALA A 357 -9.91 18.47 2.81
N ARG A 358 -9.28 19.52 2.27
CA ARG A 358 -8.55 19.49 1.00
C ARG A 358 -7.50 18.38 1.01
N SER A 359 -6.60 18.41 1.99
CA SER A 359 -5.46 17.51 2.06
C SER A 359 -5.83 16.03 2.27
N ARG A 360 -7.03 15.76 2.83
CA ARG A 360 -7.57 14.39 2.98
C ARG A 360 -7.97 13.74 1.67
N LEU A 361 -8.32 14.55 0.67
CA LEU A 361 -8.79 14.11 -0.64
C LEU A 361 -7.68 14.15 -1.68
N GLU A 362 -6.49 14.62 -1.32
CA GLU A 362 -5.33 14.55 -2.20
C GLU A 362 -4.87 13.11 -2.38
N GLU A 363 -4.43 12.79 -3.60
CA GLU A 363 -3.74 11.54 -3.84
C GLU A 363 -2.41 11.53 -3.06
N SER A 364 -2.11 10.38 -2.47
CA SER A 364 -0.87 10.22 -1.70
C SER A 364 0.37 10.33 -2.59
N PHE A 365 1.40 11.02 -2.09
CA PHE A 365 2.72 11.06 -2.73
C PHE A 365 3.29 9.66 -2.99
N TYR A 366 3.20 8.74 -2.01
CA TYR A 366 3.75 7.39 -2.16
C TYR A 366 2.91 6.49 -3.07
N GLN A 367 1.69 6.90 -3.43
CA GLN A 367 0.88 6.25 -4.46
C GLN A 367 1.19 6.77 -5.85
N ASN A 368 1.43 8.07 -5.99
CA ASN A 368 1.78 8.70 -7.25
C ASN A 368 2.91 9.72 -7.08
N PRO A 369 4.17 9.30 -7.29
CA PRO A 369 5.32 10.16 -7.10
C PRO A 369 5.59 11.11 -8.29
N TYR A 370 4.75 11.06 -9.34
CA TYR A 370 4.86 11.92 -10.52
C TYR A 370 4.24 13.31 -10.25
N PRO A 371 4.91 14.41 -10.67
CA PRO A 371 6.06 14.46 -11.57
C PRO A 371 7.44 14.53 -10.90
N GLU A 372 7.53 14.66 -9.57
CA GLU A 372 8.79 15.07 -8.94
C GLU A 372 9.86 13.98 -8.89
N CYS A 373 9.46 12.70 -8.83
CA CYS A 373 10.39 11.57 -8.72
C CYS A 373 10.74 10.92 -10.05
N ILE A 374 10.15 11.39 -11.15
CA ILE A 374 10.29 10.75 -12.45
C ILE A 374 10.77 11.81 -13.42
N CYS A 375 12.00 11.64 -13.90
CA CYS A 375 12.56 12.54 -14.91
C CYS A 375 11.69 12.47 -16.17
N LYS A 376 11.38 13.62 -16.77
CA LYS A 376 10.87 13.63 -18.14
C LYS A 376 12.01 13.13 -19.03
N SER A 377 11.76 12.16 -19.90
CA SER A 377 12.70 11.86 -20.97
C SER A 377 12.80 13.11 -21.84
N GLU A 378 14.02 13.58 -22.13
CA GLU A 378 14.28 14.68 -23.07
C GLU A 378 14.02 14.28 -24.54
N THR A 379 13.03 13.43 -24.78
CA THR A 379 12.57 13.06 -26.11
C THR A 379 11.57 14.11 -26.59
N GLY A 380 12.08 15.26 -27.02
CA GLY A 380 11.29 16.38 -27.52
C GLY A 380 12.07 17.63 -27.97
N MET A 381 13.41 17.60 -27.95
CA MET A 381 14.25 18.57 -28.65
C MET A 381 15.26 17.81 -29.52
N ARG A 382 14.81 17.36 -30.68
CA ARG A 382 15.65 17.12 -31.85
C ARG A 382 14.89 17.59 -33.08
#